data_AF-A0A4Q8B7X0-F1
#
_entry.id   AF-A0A4Q8B7X0-F1
#
_cell.length_a   1.000
_cell.length_b   1.000
_cell.length_c   1.000
_cell.angle_alpha   90.00
_cell.angle_beta   90.00
_cell.angle_gamma   90.00
#
_symmetry.space_group_name_H-M   'P 1'
#
loop_
_entity.id
_entity.type
_entity.pdbx_description
1 polymer ?
#
loop_
_entity_poly.entity_id
_entity_poly.type
_entity_poly.pdbx_seq_one_letter_code
_entity_poly.pdbx_strand_id
1 'polypeptide(L)'
;MRDDLLTWCRVREEVRWAAAARPVGGPVAGRRDGVVDFVRGPVAARDPARAARLLRAVGRARAAATAGEELSYELLAGWQADVLGVPEVGFRRGPAYAKGGRERYDLAPDTPARFRRCLAQAAEPDVPLAARAARAYLDVAFFHPFSDGNGRAAMLTLDFVLRRDRVVLDLAAPALVVVRRADDPGGAADLARLVDVLITATRRRAGDGGGRASARAVSGVGAG
;
A
#
# COMPACT_ATOMS: atom_id res chain seq x y z
N MET A 1 -27.16 -1.36 -12.33
CA MET A 1 -26.02 -1.07 -11.43
C MET A 1 -24.75 -1.32 -12.21
N ARG A 2 -23.80 -0.38 -12.21
CA ARG A 2 -22.51 -0.51 -12.90
C ARG A 2 -21.67 -1.58 -12.22
N ASP A 3 -20.85 -2.31 -12.98
CA ASP A 3 -19.79 -3.15 -12.42
C ASP A 3 -18.50 -2.34 -12.28
N ASP A 4 -18.16 -2.01 -11.05
CA ASP A 4 -16.98 -1.23 -10.70
C ASP A 4 -15.69 -2.03 -10.89
N LEU A 5 -15.73 -3.37 -10.87
CA LEU A 5 -14.56 -4.18 -11.18
C LEU A 5 -14.21 -4.09 -12.66
N LEU A 6 -15.18 -4.31 -13.56
CA LEU A 6 -14.93 -4.16 -15.00
C LEU A 6 -14.54 -2.74 -15.38
N THR A 7 -15.12 -1.76 -14.69
CA THR A 7 -14.73 -0.36 -14.81
C THR A 7 -13.27 -0.14 -14.43
N TRP A 8 -12.85 -0.63 -13.26
CA TRP A 8 -11.47 -0.56 -12.81
C TRP A 8 -10.54 -1.24 -13.81
N CYS A 9 -10.87 -2.45 -14.29
CA CYS A 9 -10.05 -3.14 -15.29
C CYS A 9 -9.83 -2.29 -16.54
N ARG A 10 -10.83 -1.51 -16.99
CA ARG A 10 -10.65 -0.60 -18.13
C ARG A 10 -9.73 0.57 -17.77
N VAL A 11 -10.05 1.27 -16.69
CA VAL A 11 -9.27 2.43 -16.21
C VAL A 11 -7.80 2.06 -15.96
N ARG A 12 -7.57 0.88 -15.39
CA ARG A 12 -6.25 0.33 -15.14
C ARG A 12 -5.38 0.26 -16.40
N GLU A 13 -5.96 -0.13 -17.54
CA GLU A 13 -5.25 -0.23 -18.81
C GLU A 13 -5.07 1.14 -19.50
N GLU A 14 -5.95 2.11 -19.21
CA GLU A 14 -5.84 3.48 -19.74
C GLU A 14 -4.73 4.31 -19.07
N VAL A 15 -4.45 4.04 -17.79
CA VAL A 15 -3.43 4.78 -17.03
C VAL A 15 -2.03 4.44 -17.53
N ARG A 16 -1.27 5.46 -17.94
CA ARG A 16 0.15 5.33 -18.33
C ARG A 16 1.05 5.17 -17.11
N TRP A 17 1.04 4.01 -16.47
CA TRP A 17 1.74 3.73 -15.21
C TRP A 17 3.24 4.05 -15.24
N ALA A 18 3.92 3.76 -16.35
CA ALA A 18 5.34 4.07 -16.53
C ALA A 18 5.67 5.57 -16.44
N ALA A 19 4.70 6.44 -16.75
CA ALA A 19 4.83 7.90 -16.69
C ALA A 19 4.08 8.53 -15.50
N ALA A 20 3.40 7.73 -14.68
CA ALA A 20 2.54 8.24 -13.60
C ALA A 20 3.32 8.72 -12.37
N ALA A 21 4.56 8.30 -12.22
CA ALA A 21 5.47 8.70 -11.14
C ALA A 21 6.90 8.78 -11.64
N ARG A 22 7.78 9.47 -10.91
CA ARG A 22 9.20 9.50 -11.26
C ARG A 22 9.87 8.20 -10.80
N PRO A 23 10.92 7.73 -11.51
CA PRO A 23 11.81 6.71 -10.97
C PRO A 23 12.43 7.22 -9.67
N VAL A 24 12.17 6.52 -8.57
CA VAL A 24 12.78 6.82 -7.28
C VAL A 24 13.77 5.71 -6.95
N GLY A 25 15.06 6.04 -6.83
CA GLY A 25 16.12 5.09 -6.53
C GLY A 25 16.40 4.93 -5.04
N GLY A 26 17.01 3.80 -4.68
CA GLY A 26 17.64 3.54 -3.38
C GLY A 26 16.71 3.37 -2.18
N PRO A 27 17.21 2.76 -1.09
CA PRO A 27 16.44 2.57 0.13
C PRO A 27 16.03 3.93 0.72
N VAL A 28 14.83 3.99 1.28
CA VAL A 28 14.32 5.17 2.00
C VAL A 28 13.79 4.68 3.33
N ALA A 29 14.44 5.07 4.42
CA ALA A 29 13.97 4.75 5.76
C ALA A 29 13.52 6.03 6.46
N GLY A 30 12.20 6.19 6.64
CA GLY A 30 11.66 7.23 7.51
C GLY A 30 12.11 7.04 8.95
N ARG A 31 12.22 8.16 9.69
CA ARG A 31 12.49 8.14 11.15
C ARG A 31 11.38 7.47 11.95
N ARG A 32 10.18 7.46 11.38
CA ARG A 32 8.98 6.80 11.88
C ARG A 32 8.46 5.85 10.83
N ASP A 33 7.55 4.99 11.26
CA ASP A 33 6.87 4.05 10.40
C ASP A 33 5.42 4.47 10.24
N GLY A 34 5.12 5.15 9.14
CA GLY A 34 3.82 5.76 8.89
C GLY A 34 2.67 4.75 8.82
N VAL A 35 2.93 3.49 8.45
CA VAL A 35 1.92 2.42 8.46
C VAL A 35 1.66 1.97 9.90
N VAL A 36 2.71 1.72 10.68
CA VAL A 36 2.56 1.36 12.10
C VAL A 36 1.89 2.48 12.88
N ASP A 37 2.27 3.74 12.66
CA ASP A 37 1.65 4.91 13.28
C ASP A 37 0.17 5.03 12.91
N PHE A 38 -0.18 4.78 11.65
CA PHE A 38 -1.59 4.74 11.21
C PHE A 38 -2.39 3.64 11.91
N VAL A 39 -1.80 2.45 12.09
CA VAL A 39 -2.49 1.35 12.79
C VAL A 39 -2.60 1.62 14.29
N ARG A 40 -1.56 2.16 14.93
CA ARG A 40 -1.55 2.49 16.36
C ARG A 40 -2.40 3.71 16.72
N GLY A 41 -2.66 4.60 15.76
CA GLY A 41 -3.55 5.75 15.94
C GLY A 41 -4.99 5.40 15.57
N PRO A 42 -5.47 5.81 14.38
CA PRO A 42 -6.88 5.73 14.02
C PRO A 42 -7.47 4.31 14.02
N VAL A 43 -6.71 3.26 13.70
CA VAL A 43 -7.24 1.89 13.75
C VAL A 43 -7.43 1.43 15.19
N ALA A 44 -6.42 1.59 16.05
CA ALA A 44 -6.48 1.19 17.45
C ALA A 44 -7.51 1.98 18.25
N ALA A 45 -7.68 3.27 17.97
CA ALA A 45 -8.71 4.10 18.58
C ALA A 45 -10.14 3.56 18.33
N ARG A 46 -10.36 2.90 17.19
CA ARG A 46 -11.66 2.34 16.82
C ARG A 46 -11.83 0.89 17.28
N ASP A 47 -10.77 0.09 17.22
CA ASP A 47 -10.77 -1.32 17.59
C ASP A 47 -9.33 -1.79 17.90
N PRO A 48 -8.93 -1.83 19.19
CA PRO A 48 -7.58 -2.23 19.60
C PRO A 48 -7.23 -3.67 19.21
N ALA A 49 -8.20 -4.60 19.26
CA ALA A 49 -7.97 -6.00 18.93
C ALA A 49 -7.72 -6.16 17.42
N ARG A 50 -8.47 -5.44 16.59
CA ARG A 50 -8.21 -5.36 15.14
C ARG A 50 -6.86 -4.73 14.84
N ALA A 51 -6.46 -3.68 15.55
CA ALA A 51 -5.14 -3.07 15.38
C ALA A 51 -4.02 -4.07 15.70
N ALA A 52 -4.14 -4.84 16.79
CA ALA A 52 -3.17 -5.87 17.14
C ALA A 52 -3.07 -6.97 16.06
N ARG A 53 -4.20 -7.43 15.52
CA ARG A 53 -4.24 -8.36 14.38
C ARG A 53 -3.56 -7.79 13.14
N LEU A 54 -3.88 -6.54 12.80
CA LEU A 54 -3.31 -5.87 11.63
C LEU A 54 -1.80 -5.63 11.76
N LEU A 55 -1.29 -5.33 12.95
CA LEU A 55 0.16 -5.22 13.21
C LEU A 55 0.88 -6.57 13.00
N ARG A 56 0.27 -7.70 13.37
CA ARG A 56 0.83 -9.02 13.07
C ARG A 56 0.90 -9.28 11.56
N ALA A 57 -0.18 -8.96 10.84
CA ALA A 57 -0.22 -9.07 9.39
C ALA A 57 0.83 -8.17 8.71
N VAL A 58 1.04 -6.94 9.20
CA VAL A 58 2.12 -6.03 8.76
C VAL A 58 3.49 -6.69 8.97
N GLY A 59 3.73 -7.31 10.13
CA GLY A 59 4.97 -8.03 10.41
C GLY A 59 5.23 -9.17 9.40
N ARG A 60 4.22 -9.99 9.11
CA ARG A 60 4.34 -11.08 8.12
C ARG A 60 4.54 -10.59 6.70
N ALA A 61 3.80 -9.55 6.28
CA ALA A 61 3.97 -8.96 4.95
C ALA A 61 5.40 -8.44 4.75
N ARG A 62 5.96 -7.78 5.78
CA ARG A 62 7.34 -7.29 5.75
C ARG A 62 8.39 -8.39 5.76
N ALA A 63 8.14 -9.47 6.50
CA ALA A 63 9.01 -10.64 6.49
C ALA A 63 9.09 -11.26 5.09
N ALA A 64 7.94 -11.46 4.44
CA ALA A 64 7.87 -11.96 3.06
C ALA A 64 8.58 -11.00 2.07
N ALA A 65 8.36 -9.69 2.20
CA ALA A 65 9.06 -8.70 1.36
C ALA A 65 10.58 -8.75 1.55
N THR A 66 11.05 -8.93 2.79
CA THR A 66 12.48 -9.04 3.13
C THR A 66 13.08 -10.35 2.61
N ALA A 67 12.32 -11.44 2.65
CA ALA A 67 12.70 -12.74 2.08
C ALA A 67 12.74 -12.73 0.54
N GLY A 68 12.27 -11.66 -0.10
CA GLY A 68 12.29 -11.51 -1.55
C GLY A 68 11.13 -12.21 -2.25
N GLU A 69 10.08 -12.58 -1.52
CA GLU A 69 8.90 -13.23 -2.10
C GLU A 69 8.21 -12.34 -3.14
N GLU A 70 7.51 -12.98 -4.07
CA GLU A 70 6.67 -12.29 -5.05
C GLU A 70 5.26 -12.09 -4.49
N LEU A 71 4.64 -10.94 -4.78
CA LEU A 71 3.27 -10.67 -4.35
C LEU A 71 2.30 -11.65 -5.02
N SER A 72 1.61 -12.46 -4.21
CA SER A 72 0.63 -13.45 -4.67
C SER A 72 -0.70 -13.31 -3.94
N TYR A 73 -1.74 -13.94 -4.49
CA TYR A 73 -3.03 -14.03 -3.80
C TYR A 73 -2.90 -14.82 -2.50
N GLU A 74 -2.07 -15.87 -2.51
CA GLU A 74 -1.89 -16.81 -1.41
C GLU A 74 -1.25 -16.11 -0.19
N LEU A 75 -0.24 -15.25 -0.43
CA LEU A 75 0.30 -14.39 0.62
C LEU A 75 -0.73 -13.41 1.17
N LEU A 76 -1.46 -12.75 0.27
CA LEU A 76 -2.49 -11.79 0.65
C LEU A 76 -3.61 -12.44 1.46
N ALA A 77 -4.04 -13.65 1.09
CA ALA A 77 -5.03 -14.44 1.82
C ALA A 77 -4.49 -14.83 3.21
N GLY A 78 -3.24 -15.25 3.33
CA GLY A 78 -2.61 -15.53 4.61
C GLY A 78 -2.58 -14.32 5.54
N TRP A 79 -2.22 -13.14 5.03
CA TRP A 79 -2.26 -11.90 5.83
C TRP A 79 -3.69 -11.50 6.18
N GLN A 80 -4.64 -11.73 5.28
CA GLN A 80 -6.04 -11.38 5.52
C GLN A 80 -6.69 -12.29 6.57
N ALA A 81 -6.32 -13.57 6.62
CA ALA A 81 -6.73 -14.49 7.69
C ALA A 81 -6.32 -13.93 9.06
N ASP A 82 -5.08 -13.41 9.19
CA ASP A 82 -4.63 -12.74 10.42
C ASP A 82 -5.45 -11.49 10.74
N VAL A 83 -5.73 -10.65 9.73
CA VAL A 83 -6.53 -9.42 9.90
C VAL A 83 -7.93 -9.72 10.40
N LEU A 84 -8.58 -10.75 9.84
CA LEU A 84 -9.93 -11.15 10.21
C LEU A 84 -9.97 -12.01 11.48
N GLY A 85 -8.85 -12.60 11.88
CA GLY A 85 -8.77 -13.47 13.06
C GLY A 85 -9.42 -14.84 12.81
N VAL A 86 -9.32 -15.34 11.58
CA VAL A 86 -9.85 -16.65 11.15
C VAL A 86 -8.72 -17.53 10.64
N PRO A 87 -8.87 -18.88 10.64
CA PRO A 87 -7.80 -19.78 10.20
C PRO A 87 -7.42 -19.62 8.73
N GLU A 88 -8.41 -19.37 7.87
CA GLU A 88 -8.22 -19.24 6.43
C GLU A 88 -9.26 -18.30 5.82
N VAL A 89 -8.93 -17.74 4.65
CA VAL A 89 -9.86 -16.96 3.83
C VAL A 89 -9.77 -17.39 2.37
N GLY A 90 -10.93 -17.50 1.74
CA GLY A 90 -11.05 -17.77 0.31
C GLY A 90 -11.35 -16.51 -0.48
N PHE A 91 -11.23 -16.63 -1.80
CA PHE A 91 -11.74 -15.61 -2.72
C PHE A 91 -13.26 -15.56 -2.53
N ARG A 92 -13.84 -14.36 -2.57
CA ARG A 92 -15.29 -14.19 -2.45
C ARG A 92 -16.04 -15.07 -3.46
N ARG A 93 -17.22 -15.56 -3.07
CA ARG A 93 -18.04 -16.48 -3.88
C ARG A 93 -19.18 -15.80 -4.64
N GLY A 94 -19.34 -14.50 -4.46
CA GLY A 94 -20.37 -13.71 -5.14
C GLY A 94 -19.97 -12.25 -5.26
N PRO A 95 -20.89 -11.38 -5.73
CA PRO A 95 -20.63 -9.95 -5.84
C PRO A 95 -20.23 -9.33 -4.50
N ALA A 96 -19.29 -8.39 -4.52
CA ALA A 96 -18.96 -7.56 -3.38
C ALA A 96 -19.56 -6.17 -3.53
N TYR A 97 -19.78 -5.50 -2.40
CA TYR A 97 -20.35 -4.16 -2.35
C TYR A 97 -19.51 -3.26 -1.46
N ALA A 98 -19.33 -2.01 -1.87
CA ALA A 98 -18.64 -1.02 -1.07
C ALA A 98 -19.42 0.29 -0.99
N LYS A 99 -18.96 1.19 -0.11
CA LYS A 99 -19.48 2.56 0.05
C LYS A 99 -20.99 2.60 0.30
N GLY A 100 -21.49 1.71 1.16
CA GLY A 100 -22.92 1.60 1.47
C GLY A 100 -23.75 1.08 0.30
N GLY A 101 -23.19 0.20 -0.54
CA GLY A 101 -23.88 -0.41 -1.67
C GLY A 101 -23.85 0.43 -2.96
N ARG A 102 -23.18 1.59 -2.95
CA ARG A 102 -23.05 2.43 -4.15
C ARG A 102 -22.12 1.82 -5.21
N GLU A 103 -21.21 0.96 -4.79
CA GLU A 103 -20.33 0.23 -5.69
C GLU A 103 -20.61 -1.26 -5.63
N ARG A 104 -20.60 -1.91 -6.80
CA ARG A 104 -20.77 -3.35 -6.98
C ARG A 104 -19.59 -3.88 -7.78
N TYR A 105 -18.97 -4.91 -7.25
CA TYR A 105 -17.88 -5.64 -7.89
C TYR A 105 -18.40 -7.03 -8.26
N ASP A 106 -18.66 -7.29 -9.54
CA ASP A 106 -19.18 -8.60 -9.96
C ASP A 106 -18.11 -9.70 -9.86
N LEU A 107 -18.51 -10.96 -9.99
CA LEU A 107 -17.60 -12.11 -9.97
C LEU A 107 -17.75 -12.95 -11.23
N ALA A 108 -16.91 -12.68 -12.23
CA ALA A 108 -16.80 -13.57 -13.39
C ALA A 108 -15.94 -14.80 -13.05
N PRO A 109 -16.13 -15.96 -13.72
CA PRO A 109 -15.34 -17.16 -13.47
C PRO A 109 -13.82 -16.95 -13.60
N ASP A 110 -13.38 -16.03 -14.46
CA ASP A 110 -11.97 -15.71 -14.69
C ASP A 110 -11.41 -14.64 -13.73
N THR A 111 -12.25 -14.03 -12.87
CA THR A 111 -11.85 -12.93 -11.97
C THR A 111 -10.66 -13.32 -11.07
N PRO A 112 -10.61 -14.50 -10.42
CA PRO A 112 -9.44 -14.87 -9.61
C PRO A 112 -8.16 -15.02 -10.42
N ALA A 113 -8.25 -15.53 -11.66
CA ALA A 113 -7.09 -15.66 -12.54
C ALA A 113 -6.59 -14.29 -13.02
N ARG A 114 -7.52 -13.40 -13.38
CA ARG A 114 -7.21 -12.01 -13.73
C ARG A 114 -6.55 -11.27 -12.57
N PHE A 115 -7.07 -11.43 -11.36
CA PHE A 115 -6.50 -10.82 -10.16
C PHE A 115 -5.05 -11.24 -9.93
N ARG A 116 -4.76 -12.55 -10.02
CA ARG A 116 -3.39 -13.06 -9.87
C ARG A 116 -2.42 -12.47 -10.89
N ARG A 117 -2.85 -12.35 -12.16
CA ARG A 117 -2.05 -11.66 -13.18
C ARG A 117 -1.77 -10.21 -12.80
N CYS A 118 -2.79 -9.47 -12.36
CA CYS A 118 -2.62 -8.09 -11.92
C CYS A 118 -1.65 -7.95 -10.74
N LEU A 119 -1.69 -8.86 -9.76
CA LEU A 119 -0.76 -8.86 -8.63
C LEU A 119 0.69 -9.10 -9.06
N ALA A 120 0.93 -10.04 -9.98
CA ALA A 120 2.28 -10.34 -10.47
C ALA A 120 2.94 -9.11 -11.14
N GLN A 121 2.13 -8.23 -11.74
CA GLN A 121 2.60 -6.98 -12.34
C GLN A 121 3.12 -5.96 -11.31
N ALA A 122 2.97 -6.21 -10.01
CA ALA A 122 3.62 -5.40 -8.98
C ALA A 122 5.15 -5.50 -9.01
N ALA A 123 5.73 -6.45 -9.76
CA ALA A 123 7.17 -6.63 -9.95
C ALA A 123 7.71 -6.11 -11.30
N GLU A 124 6.89 -5.47 -12.15
CA GLU A 124 7.31 -4.99 -13.48
C GLU A 124 8.45 -3.95 -13.41
N PRO A 125 9.68 -4.24 -13.87
CA PRO A 125 10.83 -3.35 -13.65
C PRO A 125 10.70 -1.99 -14.34
N ASP A 126 9.97 -1.92 -15.46
CA ASP A 126 9.80 -0.70 -16.27
C ASP A 126 8.76 0.27 -15.69
N VAL A 127 8.05 -0.13 -14.62
CA VAL A 127 7.09 0.74 -13.93
C VAL A 127 7.72 1.28 -12.65
N PRO A 128 7.76 2.61 -12.45
CA PRO A 128 8.29 3.21 -11.23
C PRO A 128 7.66 2.64 -9.95
N LEU A 129 8.45 2.48 -8.89
CA LEU A 129 8.01 1.89 -7.61
C LEU A 129 6.68 2.47 -7.11
N ALA A 130 6.57 3.81 -7.08
CA ALA A 130 5.36 4.47 -6.60
C ALA A 130 4.12 4.12 -7.43
N ALA A 131 4.28 3.98 -8.75
CA ALA A 131 3.22 3.56 -9.66
C ALA A 131 2.87 2.08 -9.48
N ARG A 132 3.86 1.19 -9.30
CA ARG A 132 3.60 -0.24 -8.99
C ARG A 132 2.84 -0.41 -7.68
N ALA A 133 3.28 0.27 -6.63
CA ALA A 133 2.67 0.20 -5.31
C ALA A 133 1.22 0.75 -5.33
N ALA A 134 1.00 1.88 -6.00
CA ALA A 134 -0.33 2.46 -6.20
C ALA A 134 -1.26 1.53 -7.02
N ARG A 135 -0.77 0.99 -8.14
CA ARG A 135 -1.55 0.07 -8.98
C ARG A 135 -1.94 -1.19 -8.22
N ALA A 136 -1.00 -1.82 -7.51
CA ALA A 136 -1.27 -3.01 -6.70
C ALA A 136 -2.26 -2.73 -5.55
N TYR A 137 -2.15 -1.58 -4.89
CA TYR A 137 -3.14 -1.13 -3.89
C TYR A 137 -4.54 -1.05 -4.50
N LEU A 138 -4.69 -0.41 -5.67
CA LEU A 138 -5.97 -0.23 -6.33
C LEU A 138 -6.51 -1.55 -6.88
N ASP A 139 -5.65 -2.44 -7.39
CA ASP A 139 -6.04 -3.78 -7.81
C ASP A 139 -6.68 -4.54 -6.64
N VAL A 140 -6.09 -4.55 -5.45
CA VAL A 140 -6.73 -5.19 -4.27
C VAL A 140 -8.01 -4.46 -3.88
N ALA A 141 -8.01 -3.12 -3.89
CA ALA A 141 -9.15 -2.32 -3.49
C ALA A 141 -10.37 -2.52 -4.41
N PHE A 142 -10.18 -2.76 -5.71
CA PHE A 142 -11.29 -2.86 -6.68
C PHE A 142 -11.59 -4.27 -7.16
N PHE A 143 -10.65 -5.23 -7.11
CA PHE A 143 -11.02 -6.64 -7.23
C PHE A 143 -11.87 -7.11 -6.05
N HIS A 144 -11.67 -6.48 -4.88
CA HIS A 144 -12.37 -6.81 -3.65
C HIS A 144 -12.32 -8.33 -3.39
N PRO A 145 -11.12 -8.95 -3.32
CA PRO A 145 -10.99 -10.40 -3.34
C PRO A 145 -11.63 -11.10 -2.12
N PHE A 146 -11.80 -10.38 -1.00
CA PHE A 146 -12.35 -10.93 0.24
C PHE A 146 -13.73 -10.36 0.58
N SER A 147 -14.46 -11.05 1.45
CA SER A 147 -15.79 -10.60 1.92
C SER A 147 -15.75 -9.38 2.84
N ASP A 148 -14.66 -9.19 3.58
CA ASP A 148 -14.39 -8.01 4.40
C ASP A 148 -12.89 -7.66 4.35
N GLY A 149 -12.55 -6.44 4.71
CA GLY A 149 -11.19 -6.01 5.02
C GLY A 149 -10.32 -5.71 3.81
N ASN A 150 -10.89 -5.57 2.61
CA ASN A 150 -10.14 -5.27 1.38
C ASN A 150 -9.31 -3.98 1.48
N GLY A 151 -9.78 -2.95 2.20
CA GLY A 151 -8.96 -1.75 2.46
C GLY A 151 -7.70 -2.02 3.29
N ARG A 152 -7.78 -2.95 4.26
CA ARG A 152 -6.62 -3.39 5.07
C ARG A 152 -5.69 -4.28 4.24
N ALA A 153 -6.24 -5.16 3.40
CA ALA A 153 -5.48 -5.95 2.42
C ALA A 153 -4.73 -5.06 1.41
N ALA A 154 -5.38 -4.00 0.91
CA ALA A 154 -4.77 -3.03 0.01
C ALA A 154 -3.63 -2.26 0.69
N MET A 155 -3.82 -1.82 1.95
CA MET A 155 -2.76 -1.21 2.76
C MET A 155 -1.55 -2.14 2.92
N LEU A 156 -1.77 -3.41 3.26
CA LEU A 156 -0.70 -4.41 3.39
C LEU A 156 0.05 -4.61 2.07
N THR A 157 -0.67 -4.60 0.96
CA THR A 157 -0.10 -4.70 -0.39
C THR A 157 0.77 -3.50 -0.74
N LEU A 158 0.31 -2.28 -0.43
CA LEU A 158 1.12 -1.06 -0.62
C LEU A 158 2.42 -1.13 0.19
N ASP A 159 2.34 -1.47 1.49
CA ASP A 159 3.52 -1.59 2.36
C ASP A 159 4.46 -2.70 1.86
N PHE A 160 3.93 -3.86 1.45
CA PHE A 160 4.74 -4.95 0.89
C PHE A 160 5.57 -4.51 -0.32
N VAL A 161 4.94 -3.86 -1.31
CA VAL A 161 5.63 -3.44 -2.55
C VAL A 161 6.70 -2.41 -2.23
N LEU A 162 6.42 -1.45 -1.35
CA LEU A 162 7.43 -0.49 -0.90
C LEU A 162 8.58 -1.16 -0.16
N ARG A 163 8.30 -2.19 0.64
CA ARG A 163 9.31 -2.91 1.44
C ARG A 163 10.21 -3.80 0.59
N ARG A 164 9.72 -4.36 -0.51
CA ARG A 164 10.55 -5.08 -1.49
C ARG A 164 11.68 -4.20 -2.03
N ASP A 165 11.42 -2.91 -2.16
CA ASP A 165 12.39 -1.89 -2.58
C ASP A 165 13.01 -1.10 -1.38
N ARG A 166 12.89 -1.63 -0.16
CA ARG A 166 13.46 -1.07 1.09
C ARG A 166 13.01 0.37 1.37
N VAL A 167 11.75 0.67 1.05
CA VAL A 167 11.10 1.96 1.34
C VAL A 167 10.18 1.84 2.55
N VAL A 168 10.32 2.80 3.47
CA VAL A 168 9.55 2.96 4.70
C VAL A 168 9.05 4.38 4.75
N LEU A 169 7.77 4.60 4.45
CA LEU A 169 7.18 5.93 4.55
C LEU A 169 7.09 6.37 6.01
N ASP A 170 7.45 7.61 6.30
CA ASP A 170 7.25 8.20 7.63
C ASP A 170 5.83 8.74 7.85
N LEU A 171 5.03 8.78 6.80
CA LEU A 171 3.61 9.15 6.78
C LEU A 171 2.88 8.34 5.70
N ALA A 172 1.97 7.46 6.11
CA ALA A 172 1.16 6.65 5.18
C ALA A 172 -0.29 7.13 5.06
N ALA A 173 -0.81 7.82 6.08
CA ALA A 173 -2.24 8.17 6.18
C ALA A 173 -2.82 8.84 4.91
N PRO A 174 -2.15 9.81 4.23
CA PRO A 174 -2.69 10.42 3.02
C PRO A 174 -2.99 9.44 1.88
N ALA A 175 -2.21 8.35 1.76
CA ALA A 175 -2.49 7.31 0.77
C ALA A 175 -3.67 6.40 1.19
N LEU A 176 -3.89 6.24 2.49
CA LEU A 176 -4.79 5.23 3.05
C LEU A 176 -6.21 5.72 3.37
N VAL A 177 -6.39 7.02 3.61
CA VAL A 177 -7.70 7.57 4.03
C VAL A 177 -8.53 8.12 2.88
N VAL A 178 -7.89 8.43 1.74
CA VAL A 178 -8.57 9.03 0.59
C VAL A 178 -9.41 7.97 -0.12
N VAL A 179 -10.70 8.24 -0.26
CA VAL A 179 -11.63 7.39 -1.00
C VAL A 179 -11.26 7.39 -2.48
N ARG A 180 -10.96 6.22 -3.03
CA ARG A 180 -10.63 6.02 -4.45
C ARG A 180 -11.85 5.57 -5.24
N ARG A 181 -11.94 5.94 -6.52
CA ARG A 181 -13.06 5.56 -7.41
C ARG A 181 -12.56 4.70 -8.56
N ALA A 182 -13.32 3.67 -8.91
CA ALA A 182 -12.96 2.76 -9.99
C ALA A 182 -12.98 3.44 -11.36
N ASP A 183 -13.78 4.50 -11.52
CA ASP A 183 -14.03 5.24 -12.75
C ASP A 183 -13.16 6.48 -12.96
N ASP A 184 -12.10 6.63 -12.16
CA ASP A 184 -11.29 7.84 -12.11
C ASP A 184 -9.82 7.55 -12.50
N PRO A 185 -9.47 7.59 -13.80
CA PRO A 185 -8.09 7.41 -14.25
C PRO A 185 -7.16 8.52 -13.71
N GLY A 186 -7.67 9.74 -13.54
CA GLY A 186 -6.92 10.85 -12.95
C GLY A 186 -6.53 10.55 -11.50
N GLY A 187 -7.51 10.16 -10.69
CA GLY A 187 -7.32 9.78 -9.29
C GLY A 187 -6.43 8.55 -9.07
N ALA A 188 -6.42 7.61 -10.03
CA ALA A 188 -5.49 6.49 -10.04
C ALA A 188 -4.04 6.95 -10.28
N ALA A 189 -3.81 7.80 -11.29
CA ALA A 189 -2.50 8.39 -11.53
C ALA A 189 -2.06 9.34 -10.38
N ASP A 190 -2.98 10.06 -9.76
CA ASP A 190 -2.72 10.90 -8.60
C ASP A 190 -2.29 10.11 -7.38
N LEU A 191 -2.79 8.88 -7.19
CA LEU A 191 -2.27 8.02 -6.12
C LEU A 191 -0.79 7.67 -6.37
N ALA A 192 -0.39 7.35 -7.59
CA ALA A 192 1.01 7.10 -7.92
C ALA A 192 1.88 8.33 -7.64
N ARG A 193 1.44 9.52 -8.08
CA ARG A 193 2.11 10.79 -7.76
C ARG A 193 2.19 11.06 -6.26
N LEU A 194 1.12 10.80 -5.52
CA LEU A 194 1.10 10.98 -4.08
C LEU A 194 2.11 10.05 -3.38
N VAL A 195 2.17 8.77 -3.77
CA VAL A 195 3.17 7.84 -3.22
C VAL A 195 4.58 8.34 -3.52
N ASP A 196 4.87 8.81 -4.74
CA ASP A 196 6.17 9.40 -5.10
C ASP A 196 6.52 10.62 -4.22
N VAL A 197 5.56 11.52 -4.01
CA VAL A 197 5.72 12.67 -3.11
C VAL A 197 6.01 12.22 -1.67
N LEU A 198 5.31 11.20 -1.17
CA LEU A 198 5.53 10.67 0.18
C LEU A 198 6.93 10.04 0.32
N ILE A 199 7.39 9.30 -0.68
CA ILE A 199 8.76 8.74 -0.70
C ILE A 199 9.79 9.87 -0.69
N THR A 200 9.63 10.85 -1.57
CA THR A 200 10.56 11.99 -1.69
C THR A 200 10.60 12.81 -0.39
N ALA A 201 9.44 13.10 0.20
CA ALA A 201 9.34 13.84 1.44
C ALA A 201 9.96 13.07 2.63
N THR A 202 9.76 11.74 2.68
CA THR A 202 10.40 10.87 3.66
C THR A 202 11.92 10.94 3.55
N ARG A 203 12.47 10.85 2.32
CA ARG A 203 13.92 10.91 2.09
C ARG A 203 14.52 12.23 2.57
N ARG A 204 13.87 13.36 2.27
CA ARG A 204 14.32 14.70 2.73
C ARG A 204 14.39 14.77 4.26
N ARG A 205 13.30 14.39 4.94
CA ARG A 205 13.24 14.41 6.42
C ARG A 205 14.22 13.44 7.08
N ALA A 206 14.53 12.31 6.44
CA ALA A 206 15.53 11.38 6.92
C ALA A 206 16.95 12.01 6.87
N GLY A 207 17.28 12.71 5.77
CA GLY A 207 18.57 13.39 5.60
C GLY A 207 18.76 14.65 6.46
N ASP A 208 17.70 15.44 6.67
CA ASP A 208 17.79 16.75 7.31
C ASP A 208 18.21 16.72 8.79
N GLY A 209 18.06 15.58 9.49
CA GLY A 209 18.47 15.51 10.89
C GLY A 209 19.78 14.75 11.13
N GLY A 210 20.63 14.59 10.12
CA GLY A 210 22.08 14.36 10.29
C GLY A 210 22.88 15.66 10.44
N GLY A 211 22.35 16.80 9.99
CA GLY A 211 23.10 18.08 9.93
C GLY A 211 23.08 18.93 11.22
N ARG A 212 22.21 18.64 12.19
CA ARG A 212 22.09 19.46 13.42
C ARG A 212 22.91 18.99 14.62
N ALA A 213 23.52 17.80 14.56
CA ALA A 213 24.30 17.26 15.69
C ALA A 213 25.78 17.69 15.69
N SER A 214 26.31 18.27 14.60
CA SER A 214 27.74 18.56 14.47
C SER A 214 28.16 20.01 14.75
N ALA A 215 27.22 20.91 15.13
CA ALA A 215 27.49 22.34 15.30
C ALA A 215 27.61 22.81 16.76
N ARG A 216 27.64 21.91 17.75
CA ARG A 216 27.90 22.25 19.16
C ARG A 216 29.13 21.50 19.70
N ALA A 217 30.29 21.76 19.11
CA ALA A 217 31.57 21.33 19.68
C ALA A 217 32.75 22.16 19.19
N VAL A 218 32.62 23.49 19.03
CA VAL A 218 33.80 24.38 18.91
C VAL A 218 33.46 25.75 19.51
N SER A 219 33.56 25.87 20.83
CA SER A 219 33.79 27.14 21.51
C SER A 219 34.31 26.85 22.90
N GLY A 220 35.64 26.76 23.01
CA GLY A 220 36.35 26.48 24.25
C GLY A 220 37.86 26.51 24.04
N VAL A 221 38.38 27.62 23.51
CA VAL A 221 39.81 27.96 23.56
C VAL A 221 39.94 29.37 24.13
N GLY A 222 40.73 29.50 25.20
CA GLY A 222 41.60 30.66 25.39
C GLY A 222 41.20 31.71 26.42
N ALA A 223 41.61 31.51 27.66
CA ALA A 223 42.25 32.52 28.51
C ALA A 223 43.22 31.73 29.41
N GLY A 224 44.53 31.98 29.42
CA GLY A 224 45.17 33.29 29.57
C GLY A 224 45.61 33.37 31.02
#